data_AF-A0A3N0X7L6-F1
#
_entry.id   AF-A0A3N0X7L6-F1
#
_cell.length_a   1.000
_cell.length_b   1.000
_cell.length_c   1.000
_cell.angle_alpha   90.00
_cell.angle_beta   90.00
_cell.angle_gamma   90.00
#
_symmetry.space_group_name_H-M   'P 1'
#
loop_
_entity.id
_entity.type
_entity.pdbx_description
1 polymer ?
#
loop_
_entity_poly.entity_id
_entity_poly.type
_entity_poly.pdbx_seq_one_letter_code
_entity_poly.pdbx_strand_id
1 'polypeptide(L)' 'MSRIHKEKIRELLNSERGIRKRKQRSVEVEPVFAHLKHCNNFKRFTLRGLKKVELEFGLHALAHNLRKKVA' A
#
# COMPACT_ATOMS: atom_id res chain seq x y z
N MET A 1 -3.52 22.20 3.54
CA MET A 1 -4.78 21.44 3.66
C MET A 1 -5.83 22.29 4.38
N SER A 2 -6.89 22.68 3.68
CA SER A 2 -8.01 23.47 4.25
C SER A 2 -8.75 22.70 5.36
N ARG A 3 -9.34 23.42 6.31
CA ARG A 3 -10.13 22.86 7.44
C ARG A 3 -11.27 21.96 6.94
N ILE A 4 -11.94 22.38 5.87
CA ILE A 4 -13.01 21.64 5.18
C ILE A 4 -12.51 20.25 4.71
N HIS A 5 -11.28 20.18 4.18
CA HIS A 5 -10.72 18.93 3.70
C HIS A 5 -10.41 17.95 4.84
N LYS A 6 -9.95 18.46 5.99
CA LYS A 6 -9.68 17.64 7.18
C LYS A 6 -10.97 17.04 7.75
N GLU A 7 -12.05 17.82 7.81
CA GLU A 7 -13.36 17.38 8.26
C GLU A 7 -13.92 16.28 7.34
N LYS A 8 -13.86 16.49 6.02
CA LYS A 8 -14.28 15.49 5.02
C LYS A 8 -13.50 14.17 5.13
N ILE A 9 -12.18 14.22 5.32
CA ILE A 9 -11.38 13.01 5.56
C ILE A 9 -11.85 12.30 6.84
N ARG A 10 -12.08 13.05 7.93
CA ARG A 10 -12.49 12.49 9.22
C ARG A 10 -13.83 11.78 9.11
N GLU A 11 -14.79 12.36 8.40
CA GLU A 11 -16.08 11.73 8.11
C GLU A 11 -15.92 10.44 7.30
N LEU A 12 -15.13 10.48 6.21
CA LEU A 12 -14.90 9.31 5.37
C LEU A 12 -14.23 8.16 6.13
N LEU A 13 -13.22 8.47 6.96
CA LEU A 13 -12.51 7.46 7.75
C LEU A 13 -13.39 6.85 8.83
N ASN A 14 -14.25 7.64 9.48
CA ASN A 14 -15.11 7.21 10.57
C ASN A 14 -16.50 6.70 10.13
N SER A 15 -16.84 6.82 8.87
CA SER A 15 -17.99 6.12 8.29
C SER A 15 -17.85 4.60 8.50
N GLU A 16 -18.98 3.88 8.53
CA GLU A 16 -18.99 2.41 8.66
C GLU A 16 -18.13 1.73 7.58
N ARG A 17 -18.25 2.21 6.33
CA ARG A 17 -17.42 1.76 5.20
C ARG A 17 -15.93 2.05 5.44
N GLY A 18 -15.61 3.22 5.99
CA GLY A 18 -14.24 3.61 6.34
C GLY A 18 -13.64 2.70 7.42
N ILE A 19 -14.41 2.40 8.48
CA ILE A 19 -14.02 1.47 9.54
C ILE A 19 -13.79 0.07 8.99
N ARG A 20 -14.72 -0.45 8.16
CA ARG A 20 -14.60 -1.77 7.53
C ARG A 20 -13.32 -1.88 6.70
N LYS A 21 -13.05 -0.90 5.84
CA LYS A 21 -11.82 -0.87 5.01
C LYS A 21 -10.55 -0.76 5.85
N ARG A 22 -10.56 0.02 6.95
CA ARG A 22 -9.42 0.11 7.86
C ARG A 22 -9.10 -1.24 8.50
N LYS A 23 -10.11 -1.98 8.95
CA LYS A 23 -9.93 -3.34 9.48
C LYS A 23 -9.37 -4.30 8.43
N GLN A 24 -9.92 -4.25 7.22
CA GLN A 24 -9.47 -5.07 6.08
C GLN A 24 -8.01 -4.80 5.69
N ARG A 25 -7.55 -3.54 5.79
CA ARG A 25 -6.18 -3.13 5.46
C ARG A 25 -5.13 -3.92 6.24
N SER A 26 -5.37 -4.21 7.52
CA SER A 26 -4.43 -4.94 8.36
C SER A 26 -4.22 -6.40 7.95
N VAL A 27 -5.20 -6.98 7.25
CA VAL A 27 -5.12 -8.37 6.77
C VAL A 27 -4.65 -8.43 5.32
N GLU A 28 -5.07 -7.49 4.48
CA GLU A 28 -4.81 -7.56 3.04
C GLU A 28 -3.57 -6.76 2.62
N VAL A 29 -3.41 -5.54 3.14
CA VAL A 29 -2.47 -4.57 2.58
C VAL A 29 -1.19 -4.50 3.41
N GLU A 30 -1.31 -4.43 4.73
CA GLU A 30 -0.17 -4.33 5.64
C GLU A 30 0.79 -5.54 5.53
N PRO A 31 0.31 -6.80 5.39
CA PRO A 31 1.19 -7.95 5.22
C PRO A 31 1.98 -7.93 3.91
N VAL A 32 1.41 -7.39 2.83
CA VAL A 32 2.11 -7.24 1.54
C VAL A 32 3.33 -6.33 1.71
N PHE A 33 3.15 -5.19 2.38
CA PHE A 33 4.25 -4.28 2.67
C PHE A 33 5.28 -4.88 3.64
N ALA A 34 4.84 -5.64 4.64
CA ALA A 34 5.74 -6.36 5.53
C ALA A 34 6.60 -7.38 4.77
N HIS A 35 6.00 -8.16 3.87
CA HIS A 35 6.72 -9.11 3.01
C HIS A 35 7.72 -8.41 2.08
N LEU A 36 7.32 -7.30 1.45
CA LEU A 36 8.24 -6.51 0.63
C LEU A 36 9.47 -6.06 1.44
N LYS A 37 9.25 -5.48 2.63
CA LYS A 37 10.34 -4.94 3.45
C LYS A 37 11.23 -6.01 4.06
N HIS A 38 10.64 -7.04 4.66
CA HIS A 38 11.37 -8.02 5.47
C HIS A 38 11.80 -9.26 4.68
N CYS A 39 10.92 -9.81 3.83
CA CYS A 39 11.24 -11.00 3.05
C CYS A 39 12.02 -10.68 1.77
N ASN A 40 11.69 -9.56 1.11
CA ASN A 40 12.37 -9.14 -0.12
C ASN A 40 13.46 -8.08 0.13
N ASN A 41 13.76 -7.74 1.39
CA ASN A 41 14.76 -6.74 1.80
C ASN A 41 14.59 -5.37 1.10
N PHE A 42 13.36 -5.00 0.77
CA PHE A 42 13.05 -3.75 0.08
C PHE A 42 13.10 -2.57 1.08
N LYS A 43 14.27 -1.92 1.16
CA LYS A 43 14.53 -0.80 2.10
C LYS A 43 14.44 0.57 1.46
N ARG A 44 14.78 0.67 0.16
CA ARG A 44 14.79 1.91 -0.61
C ARG A 44 14.60 1.59 -2.09
N PHE A 45 14.08 2.58 -2.82
CA PHE A 45 14.10 2.53 -4.27
C PHE A 45 15.53 2.67 -4.79
N THR A 46 15.84 1.86 -5.79
CA THR A 46 17.13 1.86 -6.48
C THR A 46 17.14 2.91 -7.57
N LEU A 47 16.00 3.11 -8.24
CA LEU A 47 15.85 4.06 -9.33
C LEU A 47 15.49 5.46 -8.81
N ARG A 48 15.81 6.49 -9.61
CA ARG A 48 15.48 7.89 -9.33
C ARG A 48 14.51 8.45 -10.38
N GLY A 49 13.65 9.35 -9.94
CA GLY A 49 12.59 9.96 -10.74
C GLY A 49 11.29 9.14 -10.70
N LEU A 50 10.15 9.84 -10.64
CA LEU A 50 8.83 9.25 -10.36
C LEU A 50 8.50 8.09 -11.32
N LYS A 51 8.70 8.28 -12.63
CA LYS A 51 8.40 7.26 -13.64
C LYS A 51 9.17 5.94 -13.43
N LYS A 52 10.45 6.04 -13.05
CA LYS A 52 11.29 4.85 -12.83
C LYS A 52 10.98 4.18 -11.50
N VAL A 53 10.73 4.98 -10.45
CA VAL A 53 10.30 4.48 -9.13
C VAL A 53 8.96 3.74 -9.23
N GLU A 54 8.03 4.26 -10.02
CA GLU A 54 6.74 3.62 -10.28
C GLU A 54 6.92 2.25 -10.97
N LEU A 55 7.79 2.18 -11.99
CA LEU A 55 8.13 0.93 -12.65
C LEU A 55 8.76 -0.09 -11.67
N GLU A 56 9.73 0.33 -10.86
CA GLU A 56 10.39 -0.52 -9.87
C GLU A 56 9.37 -1.09 -8.87
N PHE A 57 8.50 -0.23 -8.33
CA PHE A 57 7.44 -0.67 -7.42
C PHE A 57 6.45 -1.63 -8.10
N GLY A 58 6.06 -1.34 -9.34
CA GLY A 58 5.17 -2.17 -10.14
C GLY A 58 5.72 -3.59 -10.33
N LEU A 59 7.02 -3.72 -10.62
CA LEU A 59 7.69 -5.02 -10.73
C LEU A 59 7.68 -5.79 -9.41
N HIS A 60 7.95 -5.12 -8.29
CA HIS A 60 7.85 -5.74 -6.97
C HIS A 60 6.43 -6.24 -6.64
N ALA A 61 5.40 -5.44 -6.96
CA ALA A 61 4.01 -5.82 -6.76
C ALA A 61 3.60 -6.99 -7.67
N LEU A 62 4.01 -6.98 -8.94
CA LEU A 62 3.76 -8.06 -9.88
C LEU A 62 4.40 -9.37 -9.40
N ALA A 63 5.67 -9.34 -9.00
CA ALA A 63 6.38 -10.50 -8.48
C ALA A 63 5.69 -11.07 -7.22
N HIS A 64 5.23 -10.20 -6.31
CA HIS A 64 4.47 -10.62 -5.14
C HIS A 64 3.16 -11.33 -5.52
N ASN A 65 2.40 -10.77 -6.46
CA ASN A 65 1.13 -11.35 -6.91
C ASN A 65 1.33 -12.69 -7.63
N LEU A 66 2.37 -12.80 -8.48
CA LEU A 66 2.71 -14.06 -9.14
C LEU A 66 3.07 -15.15 -8.12
N ARG A 67 3.88 -14.81 -7.10
CA ARG A 67 4.20 -15.75 -6.02
C ARG A 67 2.95 -16.26 -5.30
N LYS A 68 1.95 -15.39 -5.07
CA LYS A 68 0.67 -15.75 -4.46
C LYS A 68 -0.30 -16.51 -5.37
N LYS A 69 -0.12 -16.42 -6.70
CA LYS A 69 -0.93 -17.13 -7.69
C LYS A 69 -0.46 -18.57 -7.93
N VAL A 70 0.84 -18.81 -7.78
CA VAL A 70 1.48 -20.11 -8.03
C VAL A 70 1.53 -20.98 -6.77
N ALA A 71 1.61 -20.36 -5.59
CA ALA A 71 1.55 -21.04 -4.29
C ALA A 71 0.10 -21.29 -3.85
#